data_AF-A0A6A4HPI8-F1
#
_entry.id   AF-A0A6A4HPI8-F1
#
_cell.length_a   1.000
_cell.length_b   1.000
_cell.length_c   1.000
_cell.angle_alpha   90.00
_cell.angle_beta   90.00
_cell.angle_gamma   90.00
#
_symmetry.space_group_name_H-M   'P 1'
#
loop_
_entity.id
_entity.type
_entity.pdbx_description
1 polymer ?
#
loop_
_entity_poly.entity_id
_entity_poly.type
_entity_poly.pdbx_seq_one_letter_code
_entity_poly.pdbx_strand_id
1 'polypeptide(L)'
;LSYDCQCKYCHHLIERMLEAFPSLAHLLQDFRFTIPAVHVQNHLAVCMWLFAAAYKACTGRFHGKTAEQIWAEFNLLGVATCQMTMGHRQDTIIQSLTGWNLQK
;
A
#
# COMPACT_ATOMS: atom_id res chain seq x y z
N LEU A 1 5.92 -2.79 5.66
CA LEU A 1 5.71 -2.52 4.22
C LEU A 1 4.72 -3.52 3.65
N SER A 2 3.61 -3.05 3.11
CA SER A 2 2.58 -3.90 2.50
C SER A 2 2.48 -3.65 1.00
N TYR A 3 2.41 -4.70 0.19
CA TYR A 3 2.23 -4.60 -1.27
C TYR A 3 1.58 -5.86 -1.83
N ASP A 4 0.83 -5.74 -2.93
CA ASP A 4 0.01 -6.83 -3.46
C ASP A 4 0.86 -8.01 -3.90
N CYS A 5 1.99 -7.75 -4.57
CA CYS A 5 2.93 -8.80 -4.98
C CYS A 5 4.21 -8.84 -4.14
N GLN A 6 4.09 -8.55 -2.83
CA GLN A 6 5.24 -8.48 -1.93
C GLN A 6 6.10 -9.75 -1.93
N CYS A 7 5.51 -10.94 -2.11
CA CYS A 7 6.24 -12.21 -2.18
C CYS A 7 7.25 -12.29 -3.34
N LYS A 8 7.04 -11.54 -4.42
CA LYS A 8 7.98 -11.42 -5.54
C LYS A 8 8.92 -10.24 -5.30
N TYR A 9 8.37 -9.12 -4.85
CA TYR A 9 9.11 -7.87 -4.72
C TYR A 9 10.21 -7.96 -3.65
N CYS A 10 9.95 -8.59 -2.51
CA CYS A 10 10.91 -8.64 -1.41
C CYS A 10 12.18 -9.44 -1.73
N HIS A 11 12.14 -10.34 -2.71
CA HIS A 11 13.25 -11.24 -3.05
C HIS A 11 14.54 -10.47 -3.41
N HIS A 12 14.41 -9.39 -4.19
CA HIS A 12 15.54 -8.56 -4.62
C HIS A 12 15.57 -7.19 -3.94
N LEU A 13 14.71 -6.95 -2.95
CA LEU A 13 14.60 -5.63 -2.33
C LEU A 13 15.88 -5.25 -1.58
N ILE A 14 16.51 -6.20 -0.88
CA ILE A 14 17.75 -5.96 -0.13
C ILE A 14 18.88 -5.63 -1.10
N GLU A 15 19.06 -6.42 -2.16
CA GLU A 15 20.08 -6.20 -3.20
C GLU A 15 19.94 -4.80 -3.82
N ARG A 16 18.71 -4.43 -4.22
CA ARG A 16 18.42 -3.13 -4.82
C ARG A 16 18.67 -1.97 -3.85
N MET A 17 18.34 -2.15 -2.57
CA MET A 17 18.58 -1.12 -1.55
C MET A 17 20.06 -0.97 -1.23
N LEU A 18 20.84 -2.06 -1.24
CA LEU A 18 22.29 -1.99 -1.11
C LEU A 18 22.95 -1.28 -2.29
N GLU A 19 22.44 -1.48 -3.50
CA GLU A 19 22.96 -0.82 -4.71
C GLU A 19 22.60 0.66 -4.76
N ALA A 20 21.33 1.01 -4.56
CA ALA A 20 20.85 2.38 -4.72
C ALA A 20 21.05 3.25 -3.47
N PHE A 21 20.93 2.66 -2.27
CA PHE A 21 20.92 3.38 -0.99
C PHE A 21 21.68 2.60 0.10
N PRO A 22 22.98 2.34 -0.07
CA PRO A 22 23.76 1.48 0.84
C PRO A 22 23.72 1.93 2.30
N SER A 23 23.72 3.24 2.55
CA SER A 23 23.62 3.80 3.91
C SER A 23 22.29 3.52 4.60
N LEU A 24 21.21 3.27 3.85
CA LEU A 24 19.86 3.04 4.37
C LEU A 24 19.46 1.57 4.33
N ALA A 25 20.21 0.71 3.65
CA ALA A 25 19.86 -0.70 3.46
C ALA A 25 19.69 -1.45 4.80
N HIS A 26 20.42 -1.06 5.84
CA HIS A 26 20.30 -1.63 7.18
C HIS A 26 18.88 -1.51 7.78
N LEU A 27 18.12 -0.47 7.40
CA LEU A 27 16.76 -0.25 7.89
C LEU A 27 15.79 -1.35 7.46
N LEU A 28 16.08 -2.07 6.37
CA LEU A 28 15.22 -3.17 5.91
C LEU A 28 15.16 -4.34 6.90
N GLN A 29 16.11 -4.47 7.82
CA GLN A 29 16.10 -5.53 8.83
C GLN A 29 14.89 -5.42 9.77
N ASP A 30 14.41 -4.19 9.99
CA ASP A 30 13.26 -3.91 10.84
C ASP A 30 11.93 -4.01 10.08
N PHE A 31 11.98 -4.18 8.75
CA PHE A 31 10.77 -4.15 7.93
C PHE A 31 10.00 -5.47 8.05
N ARG A 32 8.71 -5.35 8.37
CA ARG A 32 7.75 -6.44 8.20
C ARG A 32 7.10 -6.33 6.83
N PHE A 33 7.32 -7.33 6.00
CA PHE A 33 6.71 -7.43 4.68
C PHE A 33 5.35 -8.12 4.76
N THR A 34 4.29 -7.48 4.29
CA THR A 34 2.93 -8.06 4.28
C THR A 34 2.32 -8.00 2.90
N ILE A 35 1.32 -8.84 2.67
CA ILE A 35 0.40 -8.73 1.53
C ILE A 35 -0.98 -8.38 2.12
N PRO A 36 -1.74 -7.44 1.54
CA PRO A 36 -3.07 -7.10 2.03
C PRO A 36 -3.98 -8.33 2.12
N ALA A 37 -4.88 -8.33 3.10
CA ALA A 37 -5.62 -9.53 3.52
C ALA A 37 -6.49 -10.15 2.42
N VAL A 38 -6.98 -9.34 1.47
CA VAL A 38 -7.74 -9.85 0.30
C VAL A 38 -6.79 -10.42 -0.76
N HIS A 39 -5.68 -9.75 -1.05
CA HIS A 39 -4.76 -10.18 -2.11
C HIS A 39 -3.99 -11.45 -1.74
N VAL A 40 -3.61 -11.63 -0.47
CA VAL A 40 -2.82 -12.80 -0.04
C VAL A 40 -3.54 -14.13 -0.30
N GLN A 41 -4.88 -14.13 -0.38
CA GLN A 41 -5.69 -15.30 -0.70
C GLN A 41 -5.49 -15.78 -2.15
N ASN A 42 -5.07 -14.89 -3.04
CA ASN A 42 -4.86 -15.18 -4.46
C ASN A 42 -3.40 -15.58 -4.77
N HIS A 43 -2.61 -15.83 -3.74
CA HIS A 43 -1.21 -16.27 -3.84
C HIS A 43 -1.06 -17.75 -3.49
N LEU A 44 0.16 -18.29 -3.63
CA LEU A 44 0.49 -19.64 -3.17
C LEU A 44 0.15 -19.80 -1.68
N ALA A 45 -0.25 -20.99 -1.26
CA ALA A 45 -0.63 -21.27 0.13
C ALA A 45 0.44 -20.86 1.15
N VAL A 46 1.73 -21.01 0.80
CA VAL A 46 2.86 -20.57 1.65
C VAL A 46 2.85 -19.06 1.93
N CYS A 47 2.32 -18.24 1.01
CA CYS A 47 2.26 -16.79 1.17
C CYS A 47 1.31 -16.37 2.29
N MET A 48 0.26 -17.15 2.57
CA MET A 48 -0.64 -16.89 3.71
C MET A 48 0.15 -16.87 5.02
N TRP A 49 0.99 -17.88 5.24
CA TRP A 49 1.78 -17.99 6.47
C TRP A 49 2.89 -16.94 6.55
N LEU A 50 3.53 -16.62 5.43
CA LEU A 50 4.68 -15.71 5.39
C LEU A 50 4.30 -14.22 5.36
N PHE A 51 3.17 -13.87 4.75
CA PHE A 51 2.84 -12.48 4.42
C PHE A 51 1.48 -12.00 4.91
N ALA A 52 0.57 -12.87 5.36
CA ALA A 52 -0.70 -12.37 5.90
C ALA A 52 -0.45 -11.57 7.18
N ALA A 53 -0.97 -10.34 7.22
CA ALA A 53 -0.85 -9.46 8.38
C ALA A 53 -1.44 -10.09 9.65
N ALA A 54 -2.46 -10.94 9.53
CA ALA A 54 -3.07 -11.64 10.67
C ALA A 54 -2.08 -12.51 11.48
N TYR A 55 -0.96 -12.94 10.87
CA TYR A 55 0.07 -13.74 11.54
C TYR A 55 1.33 -12.92 11.90
N LYS A 56 1.32 -11.60 11.72
CA LYS A 56 2.45 -10.73 12.05
C LYS A 56 2.19 -9.96 13.33
N ALA A 57 3.20 -9.92 14.20
CA ALA A 57 3.15 -9.06 15.37
C ALA A 57 3.17 -7.58 14.95
N CYS A 58 2.55 -6.73 15.77
CA CYS A 58 2.53 -5.28 15.59
C CYS A 58 1.91 -4.81 14.27
N THR A 59 1.03 -5.60 13.66
CA THR A 59 0.21 -5.16 12.53
C THR A 59 -1.22 -4.92 12.95
N GLY A 60 -1.77 -3.76 12.58
CA GLY A 60 -3.19 -3.47 12.79
C GLY A 60 -4.08 -4.46 12.05
N ARG A 61 -5.21 -4.83 12.67
CA ARG A 61 -6.22 -5.66 12.03
C ARG A 61 -7.04 -4.80 11.07
N PHE A 62 -6.56 -4.66 9.85
CA PHE A 62 -7.28 -3.96 8.79
C PHE A 62 -8.42 -4.80 8.25
N HIS A 63 -9.57 -4.17 8.00
CA HIS A 63 -10.54 -4.75 7.11
C HIS A 63 -9.90 -4.83 5.72
N GLY A 64 -9.87 -6.03 5.13
CA GLY A 64 -8.99 -6.35 4.01
C GLY A 64 -9.18 -5.51 2.74
N LYS A 65 -10.30 -4.78 2.62
CA LYS A 65 -10.63 -3.87 1.52
C LYS A 65 -10.48 -2.39 1.88
N THR A 66 -10.12 -2.01 3.10
CA THR A 66 -10.11 -0.59 3.51
C THR A 66 -9.23 0.29 2.64
N ALA A 67 -8.07 -0.22 2.20
CA ALA A 67 -7.19 0.50 1.28
C ALA A 67 -7.83 0.74 -0.11
N GLU A 68 -8.80 -0.09 -0.50
CA GLU A 68 -9.52 0.00 -1.79
C GLU A 68 -10.86 0.74 -1.65
N GLN A 69 -11.39 0.93 -0.43
CA GLN A 69 -12.67 1.61 -0.21
C GLN A 69 -12.66 3.06 -0.73
N ILE A 70 -11.49 3.71 -0.70
CA ILE A 70 -11.32 5.05 -1.29
C ILE A 70 -11.56 5.07 -2.80
N TRP A 71 -11.40 3.94 -3.51
CA TRP A 71 -11.56 3.92 -4.96
C TRP A 71 -12.97 4.30 -5.40
N ALA A 72 -14.00 3.98 -4.60
CA ALA A 72 -15.36 4.42 -4.88
C ALA A 72 -15.47 5.95 -4.91
N GLU A 73 -14.92 6.63 -3.91
CA GLU A 73 -14.87 8.09 -3.83
C GLU A 73 -13.99 8.70 -4.92
N PHE A 74 -12.84 8.07 -5.17
CA PHE A 74 -11.88 8.56 -6.15
C PHE A 74 -12.41 8.45 -7.59
N ASN A 75 -13.18 7.41 -7.90
CA ASN A 75 -13.84 7.27 -9.19
C ASN A 75 -14.85 8.40 -9.45
N LEU A 76 -15.57 8.85 -8.42
CA LEU A 76 -16.47 10.01 -8.53
C LEU A 76 -15.66 11.30 -8.77
N LEU A 77 -14.55 11.46 -8.06
CA LEU A 77 -13.67 12.62 -8.16
C LEU A 77 -12.99 12.71 -9.54
N GLY A 78 -12.71 11.57 -10.17
CA GLY A 78 -12.12 11.50 -11.49
C GLY A 78 -12.92 12.32 -12.52
N VAL A 79 -14.23 12.12 -12.57
CA VAL A 79 -15.12 12.83 -13.50
C VAL A 79 -15.17 14.34 -13.19
N ALA A 80 -15.26 14.71 -11.91
CA ALA A 80 -15.32 16.10 -11.47
C ALA A 80 -14.04 16.89 -11.77
N THR A 81 -12.89 16.22 -11.81
CA THR A 81 -11.58 16.86 -12.01
C THR A 81 -11.09 16.86 -13.45
N CYS A 82 -11.81 16.21 -14.38
CA CYS A 82 -11.40 16.09 -15.79
C CYS A 82 -11.26 17.43 -16.53
N GLN A 83 -12.04 18.44 -16.14
CA GLN A 83 -12.04 19.76 -16.79
C GLN A 83 -11.30 20.84 -15.98
N MET A 84 -10.67 20.47 -14.87
CA MET A 84 -9.92 21.39 -14.03
C MET A 84 -8.53 21.69 -14.61
N THR A 85 -8.01 22.89 -14.35
CA THR A 85 -6.61 23.21 -14.63
C THR A 85 -5.69 22.32 -13.78
N MET A 86 -4.46 22.08 -14.25
CA MET A 86 -3.54 21.10 -13.62
C MET A 86 -3.33 21.32 -12.12
N GLY A 87 -3.05 22.56 -11.70
CA GLY A 87 -2.85 22.88 -10.29
C GLY A 87 -4.13 22.66 -9.47
N HIS A 88 -5.25 23.19 -9.95
CA HIS A 88 -6.53 23.05 -9.24
C HIS A 88 -6.99 21.58 -9.14
N ARG A 89 -6.75 20.78 -10.18
CA ARG A 89 -6.99 19.34 -10.18
C ARG A 89 -6.20 18.62 -9.08
N GLN A 90 -4.91 18.92 -8.97
CA GLN A 90 -4.05 18.31 -7.96
C GLN A 90 -4.53 18.68 -6.54
N ASP A 91 -4.79 19.97 -6.29
CA ASP A 91 -5.24 20.44 -4.99
C ASP A 91 -6.57 19.82 -4.57
N THR A 92 -7.52 19.73 -5.51
CA THR A 92 -8.83 19.09 -5.28
C THR A 92 -8.66 17.62 -4.91
N ILE A 93 -7.83 16.88 -5.65
CA ILE A 93 -7.54 15.47 -5.36
C ILE A 93 -6.93 15.32 -3.97
N ILE A 94 -5.90 16.09 -3.65
CA ILE A 94 -5.21 16.01 -2.36
C ILE A 94 -6.18 16.33 -1.22
N GLN A 95 -6.99 17.37 -1.36
CA GLN A 95 -7.94 17.78 -0.34
C GLN A 95 -9.01 16.70 -0.09
N SER A 96 -9.58 16.12 -1.15
CA SER A 96 -10.56 15.04 -1.02
C SER A 96 -9.98 13.79 -0.36
N LEU A 97 -8.78 13.37 -0.78
CA LEU A 97 -8.10 12.20 -0.19
C LEU A 97 -7.71 12.44 1.28
N THR A 98 -7.24 13.65 1.60
CA THR A 98 -6.91 14.05 2.97
C THR A 98 -8.16 14.05 3.85
N GLY A 99 -9.25 14.62 3.35
CA GLY A 99 -10.54 14.63 4.05
C GLY A 99 -11.05 13.21 4.33
N TRP A 100 -10.93 12.29 3.37
CA TRP A 100 -11.28 10.89 3.57
C TRP A 100 -10.39 10.24 4.64
N ASN A 101 -9.08 10.46 4.60
CA ASN A 101 -8.14 9.91 5.59
C ASN A 101 -8.46 10.38 7.02
N LEU A 102 -8.96 11.61 7.20
CA LEU A 102 -9.35 12.15 8.50
C LEU A 102 -10.67 11.57 9.04
N GLN A 103 -11.51 11.00 8.18
CA GLN A 103 -12.80 10.42 8.56
C GLN A 103 -12.73 8.91 8.81
N LYS A 104 -11.55 8.31 8.72
CA LYS A 104 -11.30 6.87 8.86
C LYS A 104 -10.57 6.51 10.14
#